data_AF-A0A420RBC1-F1
#
_entry.id   AF-A0A420RBC1-F1
#
_cell.length_a   1.000
_cell.length_b   1.000
_cell.length_c   1.000
_cell.angle_alpha   90.00
_cell.angle_beta   90.00
_cell.angle_gamma   90.00
#
_symmetry.space_group_name_H-M   'P 1'
#
loop_
_entity.id
_entity.type
_entity.pdbx_description
1 polymer ?
#
loop_
_entity_poly.entity_id
_entity_poly.type
_entity_poly.pdbx_seq_one_letter_code
_entity_poly.pdbx_strand_id
1 'polypeptide(L)'
;MWKDPDNPDFSQNKEFPVGTCVFKILLNNSTPEQMPIQDGAPTMHAVISKSTSNGKERNDFASPLRLIQVDFAVVDKRSPIGWVFGTFMYNKDEPGKGPWDRLTLVGLQWGNDHWLTNKVYEETKAVAKPRECYINPKAEKIRIREGGTRPTWGWNGRMNGPADNFISACASCHSTSTSHPMYNGKVKNGVKQTYGMVPPLTMAASPQPKPGNTFSDVMIYFRNVMGGVPFDEGVNPKNPDEYDPSYKSKVKSADYSLQLQVGWANYKKWKEDHETLVQSVFRKTRYVIGSELAGASDLSQRDQGRQEPTDDGPVE
;
A
#
# COMPACT_ATOMS: atom_id res chain seq x y z
N MET A 1 -1.47 -14.55 9.06
CA MET A 1 -2.73 -14.37 8.31
C MET A 1 -2.98 -15.57 7.42
N TRP A 2 -2.14 -15.81 6.41
CA TRP A 2 -2.31 -16.86 5.40
C TRP A 2 -1.71 -18.23 5.76
N LYS A 3 -1.66 -18.58 7.05
CA LYS A 3 -1.14 -19.89 7.48
C LYS A 3 -2.05 -21.02 7.01
N ASP A 4 -3.36 -20.80 7.10
CA ASP A 4 -4.38 -21.58 6.42
C ASP A 4 -4.88 -20.73 5.23
N PRO A 5 -4.62 -21.14 3.97
CA PRO A 5 -5.08 -20.39 2.80
C PRO A 5 -6.59 -20.48 2.58
N ASP A 6 -7.26 -21.51 3.09
CA ASP A 6 -8.72 -21.67 3.02
C ASP A 6 -9.43 -20.82 4.08
N ASN A 7 -8.79 -20.66 5.25
CA ASN A 7 -9.28 -19.87 6.38
C ASN A 7 -8.23 -18.85 6.88
N PRO A 8 -7.86 -17.86 6.07
CA PRO A 8 -6.96 -16.79 6.51
C PRO A 8 -7.49 -16.06 7.74
N ASP A 9 -6.59 -15.80 8.69
CA ASP A 9 -6.93 -15.18 9.98
C ASP A 9 -6.42 -13.74 10.10
N PHE A 10 -7.38 -12.81 10.16
CA PHE A 10 -7.17 -11.39 10.44
C PHE A 10 -7.92 -10.91 11.71
N SER A 11 -8.03 -11.76 12.72
CA SER A 11 -8.65 -11.46 14.02
C SER A 11 -7.82 -10.56 14.94
N GLN A 12 -6.51 -10.50 14.70
CA GLN A 12 -5.54 -9.73 15.48
C GLN A 12 -4.79 -8.72 14.60
N ASN A 13 -4.28 -7.66 15.24
CA ASN A 13 -3.33 -6.74 14.62
C ASN A 13 -2.17 -7.54 14.03
N LYS A 14 -1.74 -7.15 12.84
CA LYS A 14 -0.51 -7.66 12.25
C LYS A 14 0.61 -6.73 12.65
N GLU A 15 1.81 -7.27 12.73
CA GLU A 15 3.06 -6.57 13.02
C GLU A 15 4.17 -7.30 12.26
N PHE A 16 4.97 -6.55 11.52
CA PHE A 16 6.16 -7.06 10.86
C PHE A 16 7.38 -6.92 11.79
N PRO A 17 8.29 -7.91 11.83
CA PRO A 17 9.49 -7.82 12.65
C PRO A 17 10.40 -6.65 12.23
N VAL A 18 11.09 -6.04 13.20
CA VAL A 18 12.13 -5.02 12.95
C VAL A 18 13.16 -5.54 11.93
N GLY A 19 13.52 -4.68 10.97
CA GLY A 19 14.41 -5.04 9.87
C GLY A 19 13.69 -5.66 8.66
N THR A 20 12.38 -5.92 8.75
CA THR A 20 11.57 -6.28 7.58
C THR A 20 11.69 -5.18 6.53
N CYS A 21 11.97 -5.58 5.29
CA CYS A 21 12.02 -4.70 4.14
C CYS A 21 11.00 -5.16 3.10
N VAL A 22 10.21 -4.22 2.60
CA VAL A 22 9.20 -4.45 1.55
C VAL A 22 9.58 -3.59 0.36
N PHE A 23 9.49 -4.17 -0.84
CA PHE A 23 9.64 -3.45 -2.10
C PHE A 23 8.36 -3.60 -2.92
N LYS A 24 7.97 -2.53 -3.60
CA LYS A 24 6.81 -2.51 -4.51
C LYS A 24 7.22 -1.88 -5.81
N ILE A 25 7.09 -2.64 -6.90
CA ILE A 25 7.42 -2.21 -8.25
C ILE A 25 6.12 -1.72 -8.91
N LEU A 26 6.14 -0.48 -9.40
CA LEU A 26 5.02 0.12 -10.11
C LEU A 26 5.40 0.26 -11.58
N LEU A 27 4.51 -0.23 -12.43
CA LEU A 27 4.64 -0.11 -13.87
C LEU A 27 3.37 0.50 -14.47
N ASN A 28 3.50 1.17 -15.60
CA ASN A 28 2.39 1.69 -16.40
C ASN A 28 2.53 1.24 -17.86
N ASN A 29 1.50 1.43 -18.68
CA ASN A 29 1.54 1.12 -20.11
C ASN A 29 1.86 2.34 -20.99
N SER A 30 2.40 3.43 -20.41
CA SER A 30 2.79 4.62 -21.16
C SER A 30 3.94 4.31 -22.13
N THR A 31 3.91 4.92 -23.31
CA THR A 31 5.04 4.87 -24.26
C THR A 31 6.09 5.93 -23.93
N PRO A 32 7.35 5.81 -24.41
CA PRO A 32 8.36 6.85 -24.24
C PRO A 32 7.93 8.21 -24.84
N GLU A 33 7.07 8.22 -25.85
CA GLU A 33 6.52 9.46 -26.40
C GLU A 33 5.53 10.13 -25.43
N GLN A 34 4.78 9.33 -24.68
CA GLN A 34 3.82 9.81 -23.68
C GLN A 34 4.50 10.19 -22.36
N MET A 35 5.55 9.48 -21.98
CA MET A 35 6.30 9.71 -20.75
C MET A 35 7.81 9.53 -20.99
N PRO A 36 8.48 10.56 -21.56
CA PRO A 36 9.88 10.47 -21.99
C PRO A 36 10.85 10.06 -20.90
N ILE A 37 10.58 10.40 -19.64
CA ILE A 37 11.42 9.99 -18.52
C ILE A 37 11.59 8.47 -18.37
N GLN A 38 10.66 7.66 -18.93
CA GLN A 38 10.66 6.19 -18.91
C GLN A 38 11.41 5.53 -20.07
N ASP A 39 12.07 6.29 -20.95
CA ASP A 39 12.80 5.68 -22.06
C ASP A 39 13.92 4.75 -21.55
N GLY A 40 14.01 3.55 -22.13
CA GLY A 40 14.90 2.47 -21.71
C GLY A 40 14.56 1.79 -20.37
N ALA A 41 13.39 2.08 -19.76
CA ALA A 41 12.98 1.45 -18.50
C ALA A 41 12.82 -0.08 -18.62
N PRO A 42 13.05 -0.85 -17.54
CA PRO A 42 12.72 -2.28 -17.52
C PRO A 42 11.25 -2.48 -17.87
N THR A 43 10.97 -3.55 -18.62
CA THR A 43 9.62 -3.88 -19.06
C THR A 43 9.15 -5.23 -18.54
N MET A 44 7.85 -5.32 -18.29
CA MET A 44 7.15 -6.57 -17.99
C MET A 44 5.85 -6.61 -18.80
N HIS A 45 5.47 -7.78 -19.28
CA HIS A 45 4.23 -7.95 -20.02
C HIS A 45 3.11 -8.41 -19.08
N ALA A 46 1.92 -7.80 -19.19
CA ALA A 46 0.75 -8.22 -18.43
C ALA A 46 -0.55 -7.96 -19.19
N VAL A 47 -1.58 -8.74 -18.86
CA VAL A 47 -2.97 -8.45 -19.22
C VAL A 47 -3.46 -7.31 -18.34
N ILE A 48 -3.87 -6.20 -18.95
CA ILE A 48 -4.27 -4.97 -18.26
C ILE A 48 -5.71 -4.60 -18.54
N SER A 49 -6.21 -3.59 -17.84
CA SER A 49 -7.55 -3.07 -18.14
C SER A 49 -7.58 -2.42 -19.53
N LYS A 50 -8.70 -2.58 -20.23
CA LYS A 50 -8.99 -1.89 -21.50
C LYS A 50 -9.14 -0.37 -21.34
N SER A 51 -9.45 0.11 -20.13
CA SER A 51 -9.71 1.52 -19.85
C SER A 51 -9.27 1.93 -18.45
N THR A 52 -8.77 3.15 -18.29
CA THR A 52 -8.47 3.73 -16.98
C THR A 52 -9.71 3.97 -16.12
N SER A 53 -10.92 3.99 -16.69
CA SER A 53 -12.19 4.20 -15.98
C SER A 53 -12.86 2.91 -15.50
N ASN A 54 -12.47 1.74 -16.02
CA ASN A 54 -13.08 0.46 -15.67
C ASN A 54 -12.03 -0.65 -15.54
N GLY A 55 -11.62 -0.99 -14.31
CA GLY A 55 -10.65 -2.05 -14.05
C GLY A 55 -11.14 -3.49 -14.24
N LYS A 56 -12.45 -3.72 -14.53
CA LYS A 56 -13.03 -5.06 -14.65
C LYS A 56 -12.79 -5.69 -16.01
N GLU A 57 -12.88 -4.89 -17.07
CA GLU A 57 -12.64 -5.36 -18.43
C GLU A 57 -11.15 -5.39 -18.73
N ARG A 58 -10.64 -6.59 -19.01
CA ARG A 58 -9.24 -6.83 -19.34
C ARG A 58 -9.08 -7.05 -20.85
N ASN A 59 -7.94 -6.68 -21.40
CA ASN A 59 -7.58 -7.10 -22.76
C ASN A 59 -7.27 -8.60 -22.81
N ASP A 60 -7.19 -9.14 -24.01
CA ASP A 60 -6.89 -10.55 -24.32
C ASP A 60 -5.45 -10.74 -24.84
N PHE A 61 -4.61 -9.70 -24.72
CA PHE A 61 -3.21 -9.73 -25.12
C PHE A 61 -2.29 -9.17 -24.04
N ALA A 62 -1.05 -9.64 -24.04
CA ALA A 62 0.02 -9.16 -23.18
C ALA A 62 0.45 -7.74 -23.58
N SER A 63 0.18 -6.75 -22.73
CA SER A 63 0.63 -5.36 -22.93
C SER A 63 1.98 -5.11 -22.29
N PRO A 64 2.89 -4.37 -22.95
CA PRO A 64 4.15 -3.97 -22.35
C PRO A 64 3.92 -2.92 -21.27
N LEU A 65 4.43 -3.16 -20.07
CA LEU A 65 4.46 -2.23 -18.96
C LEU A 65 5.89 -1.79 -18.69
N ARG A 66 6.07 -0.50 -18.39
CA ARG A 66 7.36 0.14 -18.12
C ARG A 66 7.44 0.58 -16.67
N LEU A 67 8.59 0.35 -16.04
CA LEU A 67 8.86 0.82 -14.69
C LEU A 67 8.69 2.34 -14.59
N ILE A 68 7.93 2.79 -13.59
CA ILE A 68 7.81 4.22 -13.24
C ILE A 68 8.40 4.52 -11.86
N GLN A 69 8.19 3.60 -10.91
CA GLN A 69 8.45 3.85 -9.50
C GLN A 69 8.77 2.54 -8.78
N VAL A 70 9.65 2.61 -7.79
CA VAL A 70 9.92 1.53 -6.84
C VAL A 70 9.76 2.09 -5.44
N ASP A 71 8.70 1.68 -4.75
CA ASP A 71 8.55 1.99 -3.33
C ASP A 71 9.33 0.98 -2.50
N PHE A 72 9.83 1.45 -1.36
CA PHE A 72 10.33 0.57 -0.33
C PHE A 72 9.86 1.04 1.05
N ALA A 73 9.77 0.09 1.98
CA ALA A 73 9.46 0.37 3.37
C ALA A 73 10.29 -0.56 4.26
N VAL A 74 10.83 -0.02 5.35
CA VAL A 74 11.63 -0.77 6.33
C VAL A 74 11.04 -0.59 7.73
N VAL A 75 10.84 -1.68 8.45
CA VAL A 75 10.49 -1.62 9.88
C VAL A 75 11.71 -1.19 10.66
N ASP A 76 11.64 -0.02 11.30
CA ASP A 76 12.73 0.53 12.11
C ASP A 76 12.18 1.18 13.38
N LYS A 77 12.58 0.65 14.54
CA LYS A 77 12.14 1.14 15.85
C LYS A 77 12.57 2.57 16.18
N ARG A 78 13.51 3.15 15.44
CA ARG A 78 13.92 4.56 15.58
C ARG A 78 12.90 5.51 14.94
N SER A 79 12.07 5.00 14.05
CA SER A 79 10.98 5.77 13.44
C SER A 79 9.83 5.97 14.43
N PRO A 80 9.28 7.18 14.59
CA PRO A 80 8.11 7.44 15.43
C PRO A 80 6.83 6.72 14.97
N ILE A 81 6.80 6.18 13.74
CA ILE A 81 5.70 5.34 13.24
C ILE A 81 6.10 3.86 13.11
N GLY A 82 7.30 3.47 13.55
CA GLY A 82 7.84 2.11 13.42
C GLY A 82 8.27 1.71 12.00
N TRP A 83 8.10 2.61 11.03
CA TRP A 83 8.40 2.38 9.61
C TRP A 83 9.15 3.57 9.00
N VAL A 84 10.06 3.27 8.08
CA VAL A 84 10.65 4.25 7.16
C VAL A 84 10.18 3.91 5.75
N PHE A 85 9.44 4.82 5.12
CA PHE A 85 9.03 4.74 3.72
C PHE A 85 10.03 5.46 2.85
N GLY A 86 10.22 4.97 1.64
CA GLY A 86 10.95 5.68 0.61
C GLY A 86 10.46 5.25 -0.76
N THR A 87 10.82 6.05 -1.76
CA THR A 87 10.43 5.76 -3.14
C THR A 87 11.50 6.25 -4.10
N PHE A 88 11.76 5.43 -5.11
CA PHE A 88 12.56 5.75 -6.27
C PHE A 88 11.65 5.99 -7.46
N MET A 89 12.05 6.88 -8.34
CA MET A 89 11.44 7.02 -9.66
C MET A 89 12.45 6.63 -10.73
N TYR A 90 11.97 6.04 -11.82
CA TYR A 90 12.81 5.83 -12.98
C TYR A 90 13.11 7.18 -13.64
N ASN A 91 14.37 7.37 -14.04
CA ASN A 91 14.83 8.56 -14.75
C ASN A 91 15.88 8.16 -15.79
N LYS A 92 15.51 8.21 -17.06
CA LYS A 92 16.40 7.83 -18.17
C LYS A 92 17.75 8.56 -18.19
N ASP A 93 17.82 9.76 -17.60
CA ASP A 93 19.00 10.62 -17.61
C ASP A 93 20.02 10.26 -16.51
N GLU A 94 19.70 9.32 -15.61
CA GLU A 94 20.66 8.79 -14.65
C GLU A 94 21.74 7.94 -15.34
N PRO A 95 23.02 8.10 -14.98
CA PRO A 95 24.08 7.26 -15.50
C PRO A 95 23.97 5.85 -14.91
N GLY A 96 24.30 4.83 -15.71
CA GLY A 96 24.21 3.44 -15.25
C GLY A 96 24.39 2.44 -16.37
N LYS A 97 24.86 1.24 -16.04
CA LYS A 97 25.05 0.14 -17.00
C LYS A 97 23.75 -0.61 -17.24
N GLY A 98 22.93 -0.76 -16.20
CA GLY A 98 21.64 -1.44 -16.25
C GLY A 98 20.47 -0.47 -16.10
N PRO A 99 19.27 -0.87 -16.53
CA PRO A 99 18.08 -0.03 -16.39
C PRO A 99 17.62 0.16 -14.93
N TRP A 100 18.09 -0.67 -14.00
CA TRP A 100 17.87 -0.49 -12.55
C TRP A 100 18.81 0.53 -11.91
N ASP A 101 19.95 0.83 -12.52
CA ASP A 101 20.86 1.89 -12.07
C ASP A 101 20.25 3.29 -12.30
N ARG A 102 19.22 3.35 -13.15
CA ARG A 102 18.54 4.58 -13.55
C ARG A 102 17.40 5.00 -12.61
N LEU A 103 17.52 4.64 -11.34
CA LEU A 103 16.57 4.98 -10.30
C LEU A 103 17.06 6.20 -9.52
N THR A 104 16.28 7.27 -9.52
CA THR A 104 16.51 8.46 -8.69
C THR A 104 15.70 8.33 -7.40
N LEU A 105 16.36 8.41 -6.23
CA LEU A 105 15.65 8.52 -4.96
C LEU A 105 14.78 9.77 -4.97
N VAL A 106 13.49 9.64 -4.72
CA VAL A 106 12.57 10.78 -4.56
C VAL A 106 12.64 11.32 -3.15
N GLY A 107 12.56 10.44 -2.16
CA GLY A 107 12.61 10.84 -0.76
C GLY A 107 12.43 9.70 0.23
N LEU A 108 12.50 10.06 1.50
CA LEU A 108 12.29 9.20 2.66
C LEU A 108 11.25 9.84 3.59
N GLN A 109 10.55 9.04 4.36
CA GLN A 109 9.60 9.48 5.38
C GLN A 109 9.59 8.50 6.54
N TRP A 110 9.82 9.00 7.75
CA TRP A 110 9.80 8.22 8.99
C TRP A 110 8.76 8.74 9.99
N GLY A 111 7.96 9.73 9.59
CA GLY A 111 6.83 10.23 10.38
C GLY A 111 5.91 11.04 9.49
N ASN A 112 4.83 11.56 10.04
CA ASN A 112 3.79 12.27 9.32
C ASN A 112 3.72 13.76 9.66
N ASP A 113 4.65 14.29 10.44
CA ASP A 113 4.79 15.72 10.74
C ASP A 113 3.47 16.33 11.23
N HIS A 114 2.80 15.73 12.21
CA HIS A 114 1.46 16.16 12.65
C HIS A 114 1.42 17.66 13.04
N TRP A 115 2.52 18.19 13.56
CA TRP A 115 2.68 19.61 13.90
C TRP A 115 2.52 20.55 12.69
N LEU A 116 2.82 20.09 11.46
CA LEU A 116 2.70 20.87 10.23
C LEU A 116 1.25 20.82 9.73
N THR A 117 0.39 21.52 10.44
CA THR A 117 -1.02 21.72 10.10
C THR A 117 -1.17 22.64 8.89
N ASN A 118 -2.38 22.68 8.31
CA ASN A 118 -2.67 23.63 7.23
C ASN A 118 -2.45 25.09 7.67
N LYS A 119 -2.88 25.43 8.89
CA LYS A 119 -2.67 26.76 9.49
C LYS A 119 -1.18 27.13 9.54
N VAL A 120 -0.33 26.24 10.07
CA VAL A 120 1.13 26.47 10.15
C VAL A 120 1.73 26.63 8.75
N TYR A 121 1.31 25.78 7.80
CA TYR A 121 1.80 25.84 6.42
C TYR A 121 1.44 27.17 5.73
N GLU A 122 0.21 27.66 5.91
CA GLU A 122 -0.28 28.92 5.35
C GLU A 122 0.36 30.15 6.02
N GLU A 123 0.37 30.21 7.36
CA GLU A 123 0.93 31.34 8.13
C GLU A 123 2.41 31.54 7.85
N THR A 124 3.15 30.45 7.64
CA THR A 124 4.58 30.50 7.30
C THR A 124 4.82 30.66 5.81
N LYS A 125 3.78 30.75 4.97
CA LYS A 125 3.91 30.83 3.50
C LYS A 125 4.79 29.70 2.93
N ALA A 126 4.55 28.47 3.40
CA ALA A 126 5.31 27.27 3.05
C ALA A 126 6.81 27.31 3.42
N VAL A 127 7.25 28.22 4.29
CA VAL A 127 8.61 28.23 4.86
C VAL A 127 8.77 27.07 5.85
N ALA A 128 7.73 26.74 6.62
CA ALA A 128 7.74 25.52 7.43
C ALA A 128 7.80 24.29 6.52
N LYS A 129 8.83 23.47 6.71
CA LYS A 129 9.03 22.21 5.98
C LYS A 129 8.83 21.02 6.90
N PRO A 130 8.37 19.87 6.38
CA PRO A 130 8.31 18.65 7.17
C PRO A 130 9.72 18.27 7.67
N ARG A 131 9.79 17.75 8.89
CA ARG A 131 11.01 17.37 9.62
C ARG A 131 11.16 15.86 9.72
N GLU A 132 10.10 15.10 9.49
CA GLU A 132 10.07 13.64 9.52
C GLU A 132 10.10 13.05 8.10
N CYS A 133 10.57 13.84 7.13
CA CYS A 133 10.81 13.40 5.77
C CYS A 133 12.03 14.11 5.16
N TYR A 134 12.58 13.48 4.13
CA TYR A 134 13.61 14.05 3.26
C TYR A 134 13.11 13.96 1.82
N ILE A 135 13.22 15.06 1.08
CA ILE A 135 12.97 15.10 -0.37
C ILE A 135 14.30 15.36 -1.06
N ASN A 136 14.64 14.53 -2.05
CA ASN A 136 15.83 14.72 -2.85
C ASN A 136 15.66 15.96 -3.74
N PRO A 137 16.54 16.99 -3.62
CA PRO A 137 16.48 18.17 -4.48
C PRO A 137 16.55 17.86 -5.98
N LYS A 138 17.23 16.77 -6.36
CA LYS A 138 17.28 16.30 -7.76
C LYS A 138 15.90 15.85 -8.25
N ALA A 139 15.16 15.13 -7.40
CA ALA A 139 13.82 14.70 -7.75
C ALA A 139 12.90 15.92 -7.95
N GLU A 140 13.00 16.93 -7.09
CA GLU A 140 12.20 18.15 -7.23
C GLU A 140 12.46 18.89 -8.56
N LYS A 141 13.72 18.99 -8.98
CA LYS A 141 14.08 19.54 -10.30
C LYS A 141 13.43 18.75 -11.44
N ILE A 142 13.43 17.42 -11.34
CA ILE A 142 12.79 16.54 -12.34
C ILE A 142 11.28 16.77 -12.36
N ARG A 143 10.60 16.81 -11.20
CA ARG A 143 9.15 17.10 -11.12
C ARG A 143 8.78 18.38 -11.84
N ILE A 144 9.56 19.44 -11.62
CA ILE A 144 9.36 20.75 -12.27
C ILE A 144 9.62 20.65 -13.78
N ARG A 145 10.72 19.99 -14.18
CA ARG A 145 11.10 19.79 -15.59
C ARG A 145 10.03 19.03 -16.38
N GLU A 146 9.47 17.96 -15.82
CA GLU A 146 8.43 17.16 -16.48
C GLU A 146 7.09 17.92 -16.62
N GLY A 147 6.93 19.08 -16.00
CA GLY A 147 5.79 19.99 -16.26
C GLY A 147 4.41 19.45 -15.86
N GLY A 148 4.34 18.50 -14.94
CA GLY A 148 3.08 17.90 -14.47
C GLY A 148 2.21 18.84 -13.64
N THR A 149 0.95 18.47 -13.42
CA THR A 149 -0.04 19.28 -12.67
C THR A 149 0.08 19.20 -11.15
N ARG A 150 0.88 18.26 -10.63
CA ARG A 150 1.07 18.07 -9.19
C ARG A 150 1.89 19.22 -8.59
N PRO A 151 1.43 19.90 -7.53
CA PRO A 151 2.13 21.06 -6.96
C PRO A 151 3.35 20.67 -6.12
N THR A 152 3.32 19.49 -5.48
CA THR A 152 4.34 18.98 -4.55
C THR A 152 4.43 17.45 -4.66
N TRP A 153 5.35 16.82 -3.90
CA TRP A 153 5.37 15.37 -3.79
C TRP A 153 4.18 14.80 -3.02
N GLY A 154 3.99 15.26 -1.79
CA GLY A 154 2.84 14.98 -0.96
C GLY A 154 2.31 16.26 -0.30
N TRP A 155 1.26 16.11 0.49
CA TRP A 155 0.55 17.22 1.09
C TRP A 155 1.43 18.05 2.03
N ASN A 156 1.39 19.37 1.89
CA ASN A 156 2.25 20.34 2.60
C ASN A 156 3.76 20.03 2.51
N GLY A 157 4.19 19.46 1.39
CA GLY A 157 5.60 19.18 1.11
C GLY A 157 6.13 17.85 1.68
N ARG A 158 5.26 17.02 2.28
CA ARG A 158 5.61 15.67 2.72
C ARG A 158 6.00 14.77 1.54
N MET A 159 6.60 13.63 1.85
CA MET A 159 7.02 12.66 0.84
C MET A 159 5.84 11.81 0.37
N ASN A 160 5.74 11.65 -0.96
CA ASN A 160 4.88 10.68 -1.61
C ASN A 160 5.49 10.29 -2.96
N GLY A 161 5.12 9.13 -3.49
CA GLY A 161 5.65 8.66 -4.77
C GLY A 161 5.10 9.43 -5.98
N PRO A 162 5.82 9.40 -7.12
CA PRO A 162 5.38 9.99 -8.38
C PRO A 162 3.96 9.62 -8.83
N ALA A 163 3.60 8.34 -8.69
CA ALA A 163 2.31 7.78 -9.11
C ALA A 163 1.23 7.84 -8.01
N ASP A 164 1.59 8.31 -6.81
CA ASP A 164 0.70 8.36 -5.66
C ASP A 164 -0.07 9.68 -5.60
N ASN A 165 -1.12 9.68 -4.78
CA ASN A 165 -2.01 10.82 -4.66
C ASN A 165 -1.37 11.96 -3.84
N PHE A 166 -1.01 13.07 -4.48
CA PHE A 166 -0.26 14.18 -3.85
C PHE A 166 -0.98 14.90 -2.70
N ILE A 167 -2.31 14.73 -2.52
CA ILE A 167 -3.02 15.24 -1.33
C ILE A 167 -2.87 14.32 -0.11
N SER A 168 -2.07 13.27 -0.22
CA SER A 168 -1.66 12.35 0.84
C SER A 168 -0.12 12.37 1.02
N ALA A 169 0.39 11.44 1.82
CA ALA A 169 1.81 11.11 1.98
C ALA A 169 1.95 9.59 2.10
N CYS A 170 3.15 9.02 1.90
CA CYS A 170 3.33 7.55 1.97
C CYS A 170 2.85 6.99 3.32
N ALA A 171 3.36 7.53 4.43
CA ALA A 171 2.96 7.07 5.76
C ALA A 171 1.47 7.37 6.05
N SER A 172 0.95 8.50 5.56
CA SER A 172 -0.46 8.86 5.69
C SER A 172 -1.38 7.83 5.01
N CYS A 173 -1.09 7.51 3.75
CA CYS A 173 -1.82 6.54 2.94
C CYS A 173 -1.77 5.13 3.53
N HIS A 174 -0.57 4.68 3.91
CA HIS A 174 -0.36 3.32 4.38
C HIS A 174 -0.88 3.09 5.81
N SER A 175 -0.88 4.11 6.66
CA SER A 175 -1.37 4.01 8.05
C SER A 175 -2.84 3.59 8.13
N THR A 176 -3.64 3.79 7.08
CA THR A 176 -5.06 3.43 7.04
C THR A 176 -5.33 1.97 6.71
N SER A 177 -4.27 1.17 6.55
CA SER A 177 -4.34 -0.25 6.26
C SER A 177 -4.87 -1.07 7.45
N THR A 178 -6.01 -1.73 7.26
CA THR A 178 -6.73 -2.47 8.31
C THR A 178 -7.46 -3.72 7.78
N SER A 179 -8.01 -4.52 8.70
CA SER A 179 -8.83 -5.70 8.40
C SER A 179 -10.21 -5.40 7.80
N HIS A 180 -10.60 -4.12 7.74
CA HIS A 180 -11.82 -3.68 7.08
C HIS A 180 -11.51 -2.72 5.93
N PRO A 181 -11.13 -3.24 4.75
CA PRO A 181 -10.94 -2.43 3.55
C PRO A 181 -12.19 -1.62 3.23
N MET A 182 -12.00 -0.40 2.70
CA MET A 182 -13.09 0.46 2.23
C MET A 182 -14.07 -0.31 1.32
N TYR A 183 -15.32 -0.44 1.78
CA TYR A 183 -16.46 -0.77 0.92
C TYR A 183 -17.33 0.47 0.76
N ASN A 184 -16.99 1.29 -0.24
CA ASN A 184 -17.85 2.28 -0.89
C ASN A 184 -18.89 3.02 0.00
N GLY A 185 -18.45 3.56 1.14
CA GLY A 185 -19.27 4.43 1.98
C GLY A 185 -20.54 3.82 2.59
N LYS A 186 -20.74 2.50 2.49
CA LYS A 186 -21.92 1.85 3.08
C LYS A 186 -21.57 1.26 4.44
N VAL A 187 -22.19 1.83 5.48
CA VAL A 187 -22.21 1.29 6.84
C VAL A 187 -22.83 -0.11 6.77
N LYS A 188 -22.04 -1.16 7.00
CA LYS A 188 -22.55 -2.50 7.28
C LYS A 188 -22.40 -2.72 8.79
N ASN A 189 -23.50 -3.06 9.47
CA ASN A 189 -23.53 -3.42 10.90
C ASN A 189 -23.10 -2.33 11.89
N GLY A 190 -23.38 -1.05 11.63
CA GLY A 190 -23.11 0.03 12.58
C GLY A 190 -21.63 0.34 12.83
N VAL A 191 -20.72 -0.21 12.01
CA VAL A 191 -19.32 0.20 11.97
C VAL A 191 -19.21 1.36 10.98
N LYS A 192 -19.08 2.58 11.51
CA LYS A 192 -18.86 3.80 10.73
C LYS A 192 -17.54 3.62 9.95
N GLN A 193 -17.56 4.02 8.69
CA GLN A 193 -16.47 3.85 7.73
C GLN A 193 -15.11 4.26 8.31
N THR A 194 -14.21 3.30 8.34
CA THR A 194 -12.79 3.43 8.65
C THR A 194 -12.14 4.25 7.52
N TYR A 195 -11.38 5.27 7.88
CA TYR A 195 -10.75 6.26 7.01
C TYR A 195 -10.18 5.70 5.70
N GLY A 196 -10.29 6.47 4.61
CA GLY A 196 -9.76 6.06 3.30
C GLY A 196 -8.24 6.10 3.23
N MET A 197 -7.65 5.77 2.08
CA MET A 197 -6.20 5.93 1.87
C MET A 197 -5.81 7.38 1.54
N VAL A 198 -6.79 8.19 1.15
CA VAL A 198 -6.60 9.56 0.70
C VAL A 198 -7.43 10.47 1.60
N PRO A 199 -6.84 11.56 2.14
CA PRO A 199 -7.60 12.54 2.91
C PRO A 199 -8.77 13.12 2.10
N PRO A 200 -9.81 13.66 2.77
CA PRO A 200 -10.96 14.25 2.10
C PRO A 200 -10.64 15.66 1.55
N LEU A 201 -9.65 15.76 0.66
CA LEU A 201 -9.26 16.97 -0.06
C LEU A 201 -9.66 16.91 -1.54
N THR A 202 -9.81 18.07 -2.17
CA THR A 202 -9.99 18.20 -3.63
C THR A 202 -8.67 17.96 -4.37
N MET A 203 -8.75 17.32 -5.53
CA MET A 203 -7.60 17.06 -6.41
C MET A 203 -7.32 18.26 -7.32
N ALA A 204 -6.82 19.36 -6.75
CA ALA A 204 -6.50 20.59 -7.48
C ALA A 204 -5.11 21.12 -7.11
N ALA A 205 -4.58 22.09 -7.86
CA ALA A 205 -3.31 22.72 -7.54
C ALA A 205 -3.29 23.39 -6.14
N SER A 206 -4.45 23.87 -5.69
CA SER A 206 -4.72 24.29 -4.31
C SER A 206 -5.83 23.42 -3.72
N PRO A 207 -5.48 22.26 -3.13
CA PRO A 207 -6.44 21.36 -2.49
C PRO A 207 -7.19 22.03 -1.35
N GLN A 208 -8.50 21.77 -1.28
CA GLN A 208 -9.40 22.25 -0.24
C GLN A 208 -10.16 21.06 0.37
N PRO A 209 -10.58 21.12 1.64
CA PRO A 209 -11.44 20.09 2.22
C PRO A 209 -12.71 19.90 1.38
N LYS A 210 -13.12 18.64 1.19
CA LYS A 210 -14.38 18.32 0.52
C LYS A 210 -15.56 18.84 1.37
N PRO A 211 -16.74 19.11 0.75
CA PRO A 211 -17.91 19.56 1.48
C PRO A 211 -18.23 18.67 2.69
N GLY A 212 -18.37 19.28 3.87
CA GLY A 212 -18.61 18.57 5.12
C GLY A 212 -17.35 18.14 5.89
N ASN A 213 -16.15 18.48 5.40
CA ASN A 213 -14.89 18.24 6.10
C ASN A 213 -14.16 19.56 6.41
N THR A 214 -13.34 19.53 7.45
CA THR A 214 -12.44 20.59 7.89
C THR A 214 -10.99 20.20 7.62
N PHE A 215 -10.07 21.15 7.75
CA PHE A 215 -8.63 20.81 7.75
C PHE A 215 -8.23 19.95 8.95
N SER A 216 -8.95 20.01 10.07
CA SER A 216 -8.73 19.09 11.20
C SER A 216 -9.03 17.64 10.80
N ASP A 217 -10.14 17.40 10.08
CA ASP A 217 -10.46 16.07 9.53
C ASP A 217 -9.38 15.54 8.58
N VAL A 218 -8.74 16.44 7.83
CA VAL A 218 -7.60 16.13 6.96
C VAL A 218 -6.36 15.79 7.79
N MET A 219 -6.08 16.54 8.87
CA MET A 219 -4.89 16.35 9.69
C MET A 219 -4.86 15.03 10.47
N ILE A 220 -6.00 14.35 10.67
CA ILE A 220 -6.05 12.97 11.18
C ILE A 220 -5.16 12.02 10.38
N TYR A 221 -5.08 12.23 9.06
CA TYR A 221 -4.29 11.40 8.16
C TYR A 221 -2.78 11.62 8.31
N PHE A 222 -2.38 12.70 8.98
CA PHE A 222 -0.98 13.10 9.15
C PHE A 222 -0.52 12.97 10.60
N ARG A 223 -1.17 12.10 11.37
CA ARG A 223 -0.72 11.68 12.70
C ARG A 223 0.40 10.65 12.59
N ASN A 224 1.25 10.60 13.62
CA ASN A 224 2.12 9.45 13.79
C ASN A 224 1.31 8.31 14.42
N VAL A 225 1.05 7.27 13.63
CA VAL A 225 0.43 6.03 14.08
C VAL A 225 1.53 4.98 14.14
N MET A 226 1.74 4.36 15.30
CA MET A 226 2.76 3.32 15.43
C MET A 226 2.38 2.09 14.58
N GLY A 227 3.37 1.42 13.97
CA GLY A 227 3.18 0.11 13.36
C GLY A 227 2.44 -0.85 14.30
N GLY A 228 1.57 -1.69 13.74
CA GLY A 228 0.68 -2.58 14.51
C GLY A 228 -0.53 -1.92 15.17
N VAL A 229 -0.59 -0.58 15.24
CA VAL A 229 -1.76 0.15 15.78
C VAL A 229 -2.77 0.42 14.66
N PRO A 230 -4.08 0.13 14.86
CA PRO A 230 -5.10 0.49 13.89
C PRO A 230 -5.22 2.01 13.76
N PHE A 231 -5.48 2.50 12.55
CA PHE A 231 -5.55 3.93 12.29
C PHE A 231 -6.49 4.68 13.25
N ASP A 232 -7.71 4.20 13.46
CA ASP A 232 -8.74 4.85 14.28
C ASP A 232 -8.59 4.61 15.79
N GLU A 233 -7.58 3.87 16.24
CA GLU A 233 -7.29 3.71 17.67
C GLU A 233 -6.97 5.07 18.30
N GLY A 234 -7.64 5.38 19.41
CA GLY A 234 -7.46 6.62 20.15
C GLY A 234 -8.03 7.88 19.50
N VAL A 235 -8.72 7.78 18.35
CA VAL A 235 -9.32 8.93 17.66
C VAL A 235 -10.76 9.11 18.09
N ASN A 236 -11.09 10.28 18.66
CA ASN A 236 -12.48 10.66 18.86
C ASN A 236 -13.10 11.04 17.50
N PRO A 237 -14.12 10.30 17.00
CA PRO A 237 -14.75 10.59 15.71
C PRO A 237 -15.58 11.88 15.69
N LYS A 238 -15.82 12.51 16.84
CA LYS A 238 -16.50 13.82 16.97
C LYS A 238 -15.51 14.97 17.16
N ASN A 239 -14.29 14.68 17.61
CA ASN A 239 -13.23 15.66 17.81
C ASN A 239 -11.87 15.04 17.45
N PRO A 240 -11.52 15.01 16.16
CA PRO A 240 -10.26 14.49 15.64
C PRO A 240 -8.97 14.94 16.34
N ASP A 241 -8.97 16.16 16.87
CA ASP A 241 -7.81 16.78 17.52
C ASP A 241 -7.63 16.31 18.97
N GLU A 242 -8.61 15.58 19.52
CA GLU A 242 -8.58 15.00 20.85
C GLU A 242 -8.18 13.52 20.77
N TYR A 243 -6.95 13.24 21.20
CA TYR A 243 -6.52 11.87 21.44
C TYR A 243 -7.13 11.38 22.76
N ASP A 244 -7.92 10.32 22.70
CA ASP A 244 -8.44 9.64 23.87
C ASP A 244 -8.15 8.12 23.76
N PRO A 245 -7.22 7.58 24.57
CA PRO A 245 -6.80 6.18 24.50
C PRO A 245 -7.91 5.18 24.88
N SER A 246 -9.04 5.67 25.40
CA SER A 246 -10.23 4.86 25.67
C SER A 246 -10.94 4.42 24.38
N TYR A 247 -10.78 5.16 23.28
CA TYR A 247 -11.33 4.77 21.97
C TYR A 247 -10.58 3.57 21.39
N LYS A 248 -11.23 2.40 21.45
CA LYS A 248 -10.72 1.17 20.87
C LYS A 248 -11.21 0.97 19.45
N SER A 249 -10.25 0.72 18.55
CA SER A 249 -10.54 0.38 17.16
C SER A 249 -11.32 -0.93 17.08
N LYS A 250 -12.34 -0.91 16.21
CA LYS A 250 -13.10 -2.13 15.86
C LYS A 250 -12.43 -2.94 14.76
N VAL A 251 -11.38 -2.41 14.15
CA VAL A 251 -10.63 -3.06 13.09
C VAL A 251 -9.23 -3.42 13.60
N LYS A 252 -8.50 -4.21 12.81
CA LYS A 252 -7.15 -4.65 13.14
C LYS A 252 -6.16 -4.03 12.17
N SER A 253 -5.00 -3.62 12.68
CA SER A 253 -3.94 -3.04 11.86
C SER A 253 -3.40 -4.06 10.88
N ALA A 254 -3.15 -3.64 9.64
CA ALA A 254 -2.36 -4.41 8.69
C ALA A 254 -0.87 -4.01 8.72
N ASP A 255 -0.47 -3.23 9.73
CA ASP A 255 0.89 -2.70 9.91
C ASP A 255 1.43 -2.04 8.65
N TYR A 256 0.73 -0.99 8.22
CA TYR A 256 1.05 -0.22 7.02
C TYR A 256 0.95 -1.01 5.69
N SER A 257 0.56 -2.29 5.69
CA SER A 257 0.43 -3.08 4.46
C SER A 257 -0.96 -2.97 3.83
N LEU A 258 -1.10 -2.04 2.89
CA LEU A 258 -2.28 -1.94 2.02
C LEU A 258 -2.48 -3.20 1.18
N GLN A 259 -1.42 -3.94 0.87
CA GLN A 259 -1.45 -5.19 0.10
C GLN A 259 -2.10 -6.31 0.91
N LEU A 260 -1.80 -6.42 2.21
CA LEU A 260 -2.52 -7.33 3.10
C LEU A 260 -4.00 -6.95 3.21
N GLN A 261 -4.31 -5.65 3.35
CA GLN A 261 -5.70 -5.17 3.36
C GLN A 261 -6.44 -5.55 2.07
N VAL A 262 -5.85 -5.29 0.89
CA VAL A 262 -6.47 -5.58 -0.42
C VAL A 262 -6.61 -7.08 -0.64
N GLY A 263 -5.59 -7.88 -0.31
CA GLY A 263 -5.67 -9.33 -0.38
C GLY A 263 -6.79 -9.89 0.48
N TRP A 264 -6.95 -9.36 1.70
CA TRP A 264 -8.06 -9.70 2.58
C TRP A 264 -9.43 -9.26 2.01
N ALA A 265 -9.51 -8.08 1.40
CA ALA A 265 -10.72 -7.61 0.71
C ALA A 265 -11.16 -8.60 -0.37
N ASN A 266 -10.19 -9.01 -1.20
CA ASN A 266 -10.41 -9.92 -2.33
C ASN A 266 -10.85 -11.30 -1.84
N TYR A 267 -10.22 -11.85 -0.79
CA TYR A 267 -10.64 -13.11 -0.19
C TYR A 267 -12.08 -13.04 0.33
N LYS A 268 -12.43 -11.99 1.09
CA LYS A 268 -13.81 -11.83 1.60
C LYS A 268 -14.82 -11.75 0.47
N LYS A 269 -14.52 -10.98 -0.60
CA LYS A 269 -15.41 -10.89 -1.76
C LYS A 269 -15.54 -12.21 -2.49
N TRP A 270 -14.44 -12.92 -2.72
CA TRP A 270 -14.45 -14.25 -3.32
C TRP A 270 -15.32 -15.22 -2.51
N LYS A 271 -15.19 -15.20 -1.17
CA LYS A 271 -15.98 -16.03 -0.26
C LYS A 271 -17.48 -15.71 -0.36
N GLU A 272 -17.85 -14.43 -0.37
CA GLU A 272 -19.25 -13.98 -0.56
C GLU A 272 -19.82 -14.45 -1.92
N ASP A 273 -19.00 -14.50 -2.97
CA ASP A 273 -19.44 -14.91 -4.32
C ASP A 273 -19.54 -16.42 -4.52
N HIS A 274 -18.73 -17.21 -3.79
CA HIS A 274 -18.57 -18.64 -4.07
C HIS A 274 -19.11 -19.54 -2.96
N GLU A 275 -19.29 -19.07 -1.73
CA GLU A 275 -19.89 -19.87 -0.67
C GLU A 275 -21.42 -19.76 -0.70
N THR A 276 -22.09 -20.77 -1.27
CA THR A 276 -23.51 -20.99 -0.99
C THR A 276 -23.69 -21.54 0.43
N LEU A 277 -24.88 -21.34 1.03
CA LEU A 277 -25.22 -21.84 2.36
C LEU A 277 -24.91 -23.35 2.49
N VAL A 278 -25.18 -24.12 1.43
CA VAL A 278 -24.95 -25.56 1.32
C VAL A 278 -23.45 -25.91 1.41
N GLN A 279 -22.57 -25.20 0.70
CA GLN A 279 -21.13 -25.45 0.75
C GLN A 279 -20.52 -25.10 2.12
N SER A 280 -21.06 -24.09 2.81
CA SER A 280 -20.63 -23.73 4.17
C SER A 280 -20.96 -24.81 5.21
N VAL A 281 -22.13 -25.47 5.06
CA VAL A 281 -22.56 -26.58 5.91
C VAL A 281 -21.66 -27.79 5.66
N PHE A 282 -21.46 -28.19 4.39
CA PHE A 282 -20.63 -29.36 4.09
C PHE A 282 -19.15 -29.19 4.45
N ARG A 283 -18.58 -27.98 4.39
CA ARG A 283 -17.22 -27.71 4.91
C ARG A 283 -17.13 -27.87 6.43
N LYS A 284 -18.13 -27.40 7.18
CA LYS A 284 -18.18 -27.59 8.64
C LYS A 284 -18.36 -29.07 9.02
N THR A 285 -19.13 -29.84 8.25
CA THR A 285 -19.30 -31.29 8.49
C THR A 285 -18.04 -32.08 8.14
N ARG A 286 -17.23 -31.63 7.16
CA ARG A 286 -15.98 -32.31 6.78
C ARG A 286 -14.93 -32.31 7.90
N TYR A 287 -15.01 -31.38 8.85
CA TYR A 287 -14.14 -31.35 10.03
C TYR A 287 -14.62 -32.23 11.20
N VAL A 288 -15.85 -32.75 11.17
CA VAL A 288 -16.38 -33.64 12.23
C VAL A 288 -16.22 -35.12 11.86
N ILE A 289 -15.92 -35.45 10.61
CA ILE A 289 -15.74 -36.85 10.14
C ILE A 289 -14.24 -37.19 9.95
N GLY A 290 -13.33 -36.33 10.43
CA GLY A 290 -11.88 -36.49 10.24
C GLY A 290 -11.10 -37.15 11.39
N SER A 291 -11.75 -37.51 12.52
CA SER A 291 -11.05 -38.06 13.69
C SER A 291 -11.50 -39.46 14.14
N GLU A 292 -12.47 -40.09 13.47
CA GLU A 292 -12.98 -41.43 13.86
C GLU A 292 -12.90 -42.52 12.78
N LEU A 293 -12.26 -42.27 11.64
CA LEU A 293 -11.97 -43.32 10.66
C LEU A 293 -10.47 -43.45 10.41
N ALA A 294 -9.73 -43.68 11.49
CA ALA A 294 -8.44 -44.36 11.42
C ALA A 294 -8.71 -45.85 11.17
N GLY A 295 -8.75 -46.26 9.90
CA GLY A 295 -8.91 -47.67 9.56
C GLY A 295 -9.38 -47.96 8.14
N ALA A 296 -8.63 -47.55 7.12
CA ALA A 296 -8.67 -48.19 5.79
C ALA A 296 -7.47 -47.73 4.94
N SER A 297 -6.43 -48.57 4.96
CA SER A 297 -5.40 -48.84 3.93
C SER A 297 -5.21 -47.93 2.71
N ASP A 298 -3.99 -47.38 2.63
CA ASP A 298 -2.99 -47.48 1.54
C ASP A 298 -3.37 -47.14 0.08
N LEU A 299 -2.85 -46.01 -0.40
CA LEU A 299 -2.35 -45.85 -1.78
C LEU A 299 -1.08 -44.99 -1.76
N SER A 300 -0.02 -45.56 -1.19
CA SER A 300 1.34 -45.00 -1.17
C SER A 300 2.19 -45.48 -2.35
N GLN A 301 1.75 -45.29 -3.60
CA GLN A 301 2.64 -45.46 -4.75
C GLN A 301 2.28 -44.52 -5.90
N ARG A 302 3.02 -43.40 -5.99
CA ARG A 302 3.37 -42.69 -7.24
C ARG A 302 4.23 -41.48 -6.90
N ASP A 303 5.50 -41.73 -6.63
CA ASP A 303 6.58 -40.78 -6.93
C ASP A 303 7.93 -41.49 -6.91
N GLN A 304 8.22 -42.22 -7.98
CA GLN A 304 9.59 -42.59 -8.34
C GLN A 304 9.75 -42.29 -9.83
N GLY A 305 10.39 -41.17 -10.15
CA GLY A 305 10.60 -40.80 -11.55
C GLY A 305 11.06 -39.37 -11.80
N ARG A 306 12.10 -38.89 -11.12
CA ARG A 306 12.97 -37.84 -11.67
C ARG A 306 14.34 -37.88 -11.00
N GLN A 307 15.32 -38.43 -11.72
CA GLN A 307 16.73 -38.28 -11.41
C GLN A 307 17.20 -36.87 -11.77
N GLU A 308 17.90 -36.22 -10.85
CA GLU A 308 18.67 -35.00 -11.12
C GLU A 308 19.98 -35.36 -11.84
N PRO A 309 20.47 -34.55 -12.80
CA PRO A 309 21.80 -34.73 -13.36
C PRO A 309 22.86 -34.17 -12.39
N THR A 310 23.80 -35.02 -11.99
CA THR A 310 25.06 -34.63 -11.35
C THR A 310 26.06 -34.19 -12.42
N ASP A 311 26.61 -32.99 -12.30
CA ASP A 311 27.77 -32.54 -13.08
C ASP A 311 28.90 -32.15 -12.12
N ASP A 312 29.71 -33.16 -11.79
CA ASP A 312 31.02 -32.99 -11.17
C ASP A 312 32.07 -33.00 -12.30
N GLY A 313 32.58 -31.82 -12.63
CA GLY A 313 33.77 -31.64 -13.47
C GLY A 313 34.85 -30.88 -12.69
N PRO A 314 36.14 -31.27 -12.81
CA PRO A 314 37.18 -30.82 -11.88
C PRO A 314 37.66 -29.39 -12.17
N VAL A 315 38.13 -28.77 -11.10
CA VAL A 315 38.83 -27.48 -11.07
C VAL A 315 40.27 -27.68 -11.60
N GLU A 316 40.57 -27.04 -12.73
CA GLU A 316 41.86 -26.43 -13.06
C GLU A 316 41.62 -25.07 -13.75
#